data_AF-A0A919D3U6-F1
#
_entry.id   AF-A0A919D3U6-F1
#
_cell.length_a   1.000
_cell.length_b   1.000
_cell.length_c   1.000
_cell.angle_alpha   90.00
_cell.angle_beta   90.00
_cell.angle_gamma   90.00
#
_symmetry.space_group_name_H-M   'P 1'
#
loop_
_entity.id
_entity.type
_entity.pdbx_description
1 polymer ?
#
loop_
_entity_poly.entity_id
_entity_poly.type
_entity_poly.pdbx_seq_one_letter_code
_entity_poly.pdbx_strand_id
1 'polypeptide(L)'
;MVQASVHTAVRELMSEVGRDALTVPLVAQRAGVTPSTIYRRWGDLQKLLSDVAVERLRPDTAPRDHGGLRADLTAWAGQFLDEMASRAAGRGESAPAVETVMDRVVAPLMYRILFRPAGLDTAYTRQLVAGLLDTTPEAATDAGPGGSETSGR
;
A
#
# COMPACT_ATOMS: atom_id res chain seq x y z
N MET A 1 -6.27 10.69 -24.07
CA MET A 1 -6.34 9.26 -24.48
C MET A 1 -7.45 8.58 -23.70
N VAL A 2 -8.31 7.77 -24.34
CA VAL A 2 -9.46 7.09 -23.71
C VAL A 2 -9.08 6.30 -22.44
N GLN A 3 -7.90 5.70 -22.39
CA GLN A 3 -7.41 5.02 -21.19
C GLN A 3 -7.29 5.96 -19.99
N ALA A 4 -6.68 7.14 -20.18
CA ALA A 4 -6.50 8.10 -19.10
C ALA A 4 -7.84 8.63 -18.55
N SER A 5 -8.82 8.90 -19.43
CA SER A 5 -10.14 9.37 -18.97
C SER A 5 -10.89 8.28 -18.21
N VAL A 6 -10.83 7.03 -18.66
CA VAL A 6 -11.43 5.90 -17.95
C VAL A 6 -10.73 5.66 -16.60
N HIS A 7 -9.39 5.72 -16.54
CA HIS A 7 -8.65 5.54 -15.30
C HIS A 7 -8.95 6.65 -14.29
N THR A 8 -9.06 7.90 -14.73
CA THR A 8 -9.47 9.02 -13.88
C THR A 8 -10.89 8.84 -13.36
N ALA A 9 -11.85 8.50 -14.23
CA ALA A 9 -13.24 8.26 -13.85
C ALA A 9 -13.37 7.15 -12.80
N VAL A 10 -12.62 6.05 -12.95
CA VAL A 10 -12.57 4.97 -11.96
C VAL A 10 -12.10 5.49 -10.60
N ARG A 11 -11.01 6.27 -10.55
CA ARG A 11 -10.46 6.78 -9.29
C ARG A 11 -11.43 7.71 -8.56
N GLU A 12 -12.04 8.64 -9.30
CA GLU A 12 -13.03 9.57 -8.76
C GLU A 12 -14.24 8.83 -8.20
N LEU A 13 -14.85 7.96 -9.01
CA LEU A 13 -16.02 7.19 -8.59
C LEU A 13 -15.71 6.27 -7.40
N MET A 14 -14.52 5.66 -7.36
CA MET A 14 -14.13 4.82 -6.23
C MET A 14 -14.04 5.61 -4.91
N SER A 15 -13.69 6.90 -4.97
CA SER A 15 -13.70 7.79 -3.80
C SER A 15 -15.10 8.29 -3.43
N GLU A 16 -16.01 8.41 -4.40
CA GLU A 16 -17.37 8.94 -4.21
C GLU A 16 -18.36 7.88 -3.72
N VAL A 17 -18.38 6.71 -4.37
CA VAL A 17 -19.42 5.67 -4.15
C VAL A 17 -18.87 4.37 -3.57
N GLY A 18 -17.55 4.27 -3.43
CA GLY A 18 -16.89 3.05 -2.97
C GLY A 18 -16.84 1.92 -4.02
N ARG A 19 -16.11 0.85 -3.69
CA ARG A 19 -15.84 -0.25 -4.62
C ARG A 19 -17.09 -1.05 -5.01
N ASP A 20 -17.98 -1.29 -4.06
CA ASP A 20 -19.11 -2.22 -4.22
C ASP A 20 -20.21 -1.66 -5.13
N ALA A 21 -20.37 -0.33 -5.17
CA ALA A 21 -21.33 0.35 -6.02
C ALA A 21 -20.80 0.63 -7.45
N LEU A 22 -19.51 0.36 -7.72
CA LEU A 22 -18.88 0.69 -8.99
C LEU A 22 -19.29 -0.31 -10.10
N THR A 23 -19.73 0.21 -11.24
CA THR A 23 -20.15 -0.60 -12.40
C THR A 23 -19.56 -0.07 -13.72
N VAL A 24 -19.45 -0.93 -14.75
CA VAL A 24 -18.97 -0.52 -16.08
C VAL A 24 -19.81 0.61 -16.69
N PRO A 25 -21.16 0.59 -16.65
CA PRO A 25 -21.97 1.68 -17.16
C PRO A 25 -21.69 3.02 -16.47
N LEU A 26 -21.54 3.01 -15.14
CA LEU A 26 -21.24 4.21 -14.35
C LEU A 26 -19.87 4.80 -14.72
N VAL A 27 -18.85 3.95 -14.85
CA VAL A 27 -17.51 4.37 -15.29
C VAL A 27 -17.54 4.91 -16.71
N ALA A 28 -18.24 4.24 -17.63
CA ALA A 28 -18.36 4.67 -19.03
C ALA A 28 -19.01 6.06 -19.13
N GLN A 29 -20.09 6.27 -18.37
CA GLN A 29 -20.78 7.55 -18.29
C GLN A 29 -19.84 8.66 -17.79
N ARG A 30 -19.13 8.43 -16.67
CA ARG A 30 -18.20 9.42 -16.11
C ARG A 30 -17.03 9.72 -17.04
N ALA A 31 -16.51 8.72 -17.74
CA ALA A 31 -15.38 8.85 -18.66
C ALA A 31 -15.77 9.41 -20.05
N GLY A 32 -17.07 9.62 -20.31
CA GLY A 32 -17.58 10.10 -21.60
C GLY A 32 -17.43 9.09 -22.74
N VAL A 33 -17.46 7.79 -22.45
CA VAL A 33 -17.31 6.71 -23.43
C VAL A 33 -18.49 5.73 -23.38
N THR A 34 -18.59 4.85 -24.37
CA THR A 34 -19.60 3.79 -24.36
C THR A 34 -19.15 2.58 -23.53
N PRO A 35 -20.06 1.84 -22.88
CA PRO A 35 -19.72 0.59 -22.19
C PRO A 35 -18.97 -0.41 -23.10
N SER A 36 -19.35 -0.50 -24.38
CA SER A 36 -18.68 -1.36 -25.37
C SER A 36 -17.20 -1.01 -25.56
N THR A 37 -16.82 0.26 -25.39
CA THR A 37 -15.41 0.69 -25.46
C THR A 37 -14.61 0.11 -24.29
N ILE A 38 -15.21 0.05 -23.10
CA ILE A 38 -14.59 -0.56 -21.93
C ILE A 38 -14.54 -2.08 -22.09
N TYR A 39 -15.65 -2.73 -22.43
CA TYR A 39 -15.69 -4.18 -22.63
C TYR A 39 -14.72 -4.66 -23.70
N ARG A 40 -14.59 -3.97 -24.83
CA ARG A 40 -13.64 -4.34 -25.89
C ARG A 40 -12.17 -4.30 -25.43
N ARG A 41 -11.83 -3.35 -24.55
CA ARG A 41 -10.43 -3.09 -24.17
C ARG A 41 -10.00 -3.85 -22.92
N TRP A 42 -10.85 -3.91 -21.90
CA TRP A 42 -10.53 -4.58 -20.64
C TRP A 42 -11.29 -5.89 -20.43
N GLY A 43 -12.37 -6.14 -21.17
CA GLY A 43 -13.18 -7.35 -21.04
C GLY A 43 -14.18 -7.29 -19.88
N ASP A 44 -13.73 -6.88 -18.69
CA ASP A 44 -14.58 -6.76 -17.50
C ASP A 44 -14.08 -5.66 -16.54
N LEU A 45 -14.88 -5.39 -15.51
CA LEU A 45 -14.56 -4.37 -14.50
C LEU A 45 -13.33 -4.74 -13.65
N GLN A 46 -13.12 -6.03 -13.35
CA GLN A 46 -11.99 -6.45 -12.52
C GLN A 46 -10.66 -6.20 -13.22
N LYS A 47 -10.57 -6.55 -14.51
CA LYS A 47 -9.40 -6.27 -15.35
C LYS A 47 -9.13 -4.78 -15.48
N LEU A 48 -10.17 -3.96 -15.66
CA LEU A 48 -10.02 -2.50 -15.66
C LEU A 48 -9.43 -2.01 -14.32
N LEU A 49 -9.96 -2.48 -13.20
CA LEU A 49 -9.47 -2.05 -11.89
C LEU A 49 -8.06 -2.51 -11.58
N SER A 50 -7.70 -3.72 -12.00
CA SER A 50 -6.31 -4.20 -11.93
C SER A 50 -5.37 -3.30 -12.73
N ASP A 51 -5.77 -2.87 -13.92
CA ASP A 51 -4.98 -1.97 -14.77
C ASP A 51 -4.82 -0.57 -14.12
N VAL A 52 -5.90 -0.02 -13.53
CA VAL A 52 -5.82 1.23 -12.75
C VAL A 52 -4.91 1.07 -11.53
N ALA A 53 -4.95 -0.07 -10.83
CA ALA A 53 -4.09 -0.34 -9.68
C ALA A 53 -2.62 -0.45 -10.08
N VAL A 54 -2.30 -1.16 -11.17
CA VAL A 54 -0.94 -1.29 -11.71
C VAL A 54 -0.37 0.06 -12.11
N GLU A 55 -1.17 0.92 -12.77
CA GLU A 55 -0.72 2.25 -13.16
C GLU A 55 -0.41 3.13 -11.94
N ARG A 56 -1.12 2.95 -10.81
CA ARG A 56 -0.83 3.66 -9.55
C ARG A 56 0.45 3.16 -8.87
N LEU A 57 0.81 1.89 -9.07
CA LEU A 57 2.04 1.30 -8.55
C LEU A 57 3.28 1.74 -9.35
N ARG A 58 3.09 2.32 -10.55
CA ARG A 58 4.20 2.91 -11.29
C ARG A 58 4.61 4.23 -10.64
N PRO A 59 5.87 4.37 -10.21
CA PRO A 59 6.32 5.62 -9.64
C PRO A 59 6.31 6.73 -10.70
N ASP A 60 5.80 7.91 -10.33
CA ASP A 60 5.73 9.11 -11.20
C ASP A 60 7.11 9.62 -11.64
N THR A 61 8.17 9.17 -10.97
CA THR A 61 9.56 9.45 -11.31
C THR A 61 10.33 8.14 -11.29
N ALA A 62 11.12 7.87 -12.32
CA ALA A 62 12.07 6.76 -12.29
C ALA A 62 12.91 6.85 -11.00
N PRO A 63 13.10 5.74 -10.25
CA PRO A 63 14.00 5.76 -9.10
C PRO A 63 15.32 6.37 -9.53
N ARG A 64 15.79 7.39 -8.79
CA ARG A 64 17.10 7.98 -9.06
C ARG A 64 18.13 6.86 -8.93
N ASP A 65 18.89 6.62 -9.99
CA ASP A 65 20.00 5.66 -9.97
C ASP A 65 21.06 6.17 -8.97
N HIS A 66 21.17 5.49 -7.85
CA HIS A 66 22.09 5.76 -6.75
C HIS A 66 23.31 4.84 -6.81
N GLY A 67 23.59 4.22 -7.97
CA GLY A 67 24.80 3.45 -8.23
C GLY A 67 24.66 1.96 -7.94
N GLY A 68 23.43 1.45 -7.73
CA GLY A 68 23.15 0.02 -7.65
C GLY A 68 21.81 -0.32 -7.02
N LEU A 69 21.22 -1.45 -7.45
CA LEU A 69 19.88 -1.92 -7.06
C LEU A 69 19.59 -1.86 -5.55
N ARG A 70 20.58 -2.19 -4.70
CA ARG A 70 20.43 -2.14 -3.24
C ARG A 70 20.24 -0.70 -2.74
N ALA A 71 21.05 0.23 -3.22
CA ALA A 71 20.96 1.64 -2.84
C ALA A 71 19.65 2.25 -3.36
N ASP A 72 19.24 1.88 -4.57
CA ASP A 72 18.01 2.36 -5.19
C ASP A 72 16.77 1.87 -4.43
N LEU A 73 16.74 0.59 -4.06
CA LEU A 73 15.64 0.02 -3.28
C LEU A 73 15.57 0.62 -1.87
N THR A 74 16.71 0.83 -1.21
CA THR A 74 16.76 1.45 0.12
C THR A 74 16.26 2.90 0.07
N ALA A 75 16.70 3.69 -0.92
CA ALA A 75 16.27 5.08 -1.05
C ALA A 75 14.80 5.21 -1.45
N TRP A 76 14.33 4.33 -2.35
CA TRP A 76 12.93 4.28 -2.76
C TRP A 76 12.02 3.88 -1.59
N ALA A 77 12.41 2.87 -0.80
CA ALA A 77 11.69 2.47 0.40
C ALA A 77 11.62 3.62 1.41
N GLY A 78 12.73 4.31 1.67
CA GLY A 78 12.78 5.48 2.56
C GLY A 78 11.81 6.58 2.12
N GLN A 79 11.83 6.97 0.84
CA GLN A 79 10.94 8.02 0.31
C GLN A 79 9.46 7.65 0.40
N PHE A 80 9.10 6.42 0.04
CA PHE A 80 7.73 5.93 0.11
C PHE A 80 7.18 6.01 1.55
N LEU A 81 8.04 5.72 2.52
CA LEU A 81 7.66 5.63 3.91
C LEU A 81 7.63 6.98 4.61
N ASP A 82 8.51 7.91 4.25
CA ASP A 82 8.40 9.32 4.65
C ASP A 82 7.07 9.91 4.18
N GLU A 83 6.64 9.58 2.96
CA GLU A 83 5.37 10.05 2.41
C GLU A 83 4.17 9.43 3.15
N MET A 84 4.24 8.16 3.52
CA MET A 84 3.23 7.51 4.35
C MET A 84 3.16 8.09 5.76
N ALA A 85 4.32 8.30 6.40
CA ALA A 85 4.42 8.85 7.75
C ALA A 85 3.91 10.30 7.81
N SER A 86 4.27 11.13 6.83
CA SER A 86 3.76 12.50 6.70
C SER A 86 2.23 12.54 6.59
N ARG A 87 1.66 11.63 5.78
CA ARG A 87 0.19 11.49 5.66
C ARG A 87 -0.47 11.03 6.96
N ALA A 88 0.15 10.12 7.71
CA ALA A 88 -0.37 9.64 9.00
C ALA A 88 -0.31 10.74 10.07
N ALA A 89 0.80 11.47 10.14
CA ALA A 89 0.98 12.61 11.03
C ALA A 89 -0.07 13.71 10.77
N GLY A 90 -0.40 13.98 9.51
CA GLY A 90 -1.50 14.90 9.13
C GLY A 90 -2.89 14.48 9.63
N ARG A 91 -3.07 13.21 10.03
CA ARG A 91 -4.31 12.68 10.62
C ARG A 91 -4.22 12.43 12.14
N GLY A 92 -3.08 12.74 12.76
CA GLY A 92 -2.84 12.46 14.19
C GLY A 92 -2.58 10.98 14.50
N GLU A 93 -2.25 10.17 13.49
CA GLU A 93 -1.97 8.74 13.61
C GLU A 93 -0.45 8.52 13.70
N SER A 94 0.01 7.67 14.63
CA SER A 94 1.40 7.19 14.63
C SER A 94 1.56 6.11 13.56
N ALA A 95 2.40 6.38 12.55
CA ALA A 95 2.75 5.38 11.55
C ALA A 95 3.75 4.35 12.12
N PRO A 96 3.57 3.05 11.81
CA PRO A 96 4.57 2.03 12.15
C PRO A 96 5.88 2.26 11.38
N ALA A 97 6.99 1.80 11.95
CA ALA A 97 8.32 1.95 11.36
C ALA A 97 8.41 1.25 9.99
N VAL A 98 9.19 1.86 9.11
CA VAL A 98 9.55 1.41 7.75
C VAL A 98 9.83 -0.09 7.69
N GLU A 99 10.78 -0.54 8.50
CA GLU A 99 11.21 -1.94 8.49
C GLU A 99 10.10 -2.88 8.93
N THR A 100 9.21 -2.43 9.83
CA THR A 100 8.05 -3.21 10.25
C THR A 100 7.02 -3.35 9.14
N VAL A 101 6.79 -2.30 8.35
CA VAL A 101 5.90 -2.35 7.17
C VAL A 101 6.50 -3.28 6.10
N MET A 102 7.81 -3.18 5.87
CA MET A 102 8.51 -4.00 4.90
C MET A 102 8.49 -5.48 5.29
N ASP A 103 8.84 -5.81 6.53
CA ASP A 103 8.94 -7.18 7.02
C ASP A 103 7.58 -7.85 7.16
N ARG A 104 6.56 -7.11 7.61
CA ARG A 104 5.26 -7.70 7.97
C ARG A 104 4.21 -7.62 6.89
N VAL A 105 4.33 -6.71 5.92
CA VAL A 105 3.32 -6.49 4.88
C VAL A 105 3.92 -6.62 3.49
N VAL A 106 4.95 -5.84 3.17
CA VAL A 106 5.43 -5.74 1.77
C VAL A 106 6.17 -7.00 1.32
N ALA A 107 7.12 -7.51 2.11
CA ALA A 107 7.91 -8.69 1.75
C ALA A 107 7.04 -9.97 1.60
N PRO A 108 6.08 -10.26 2.51
CA PRO A 108 5.18 -11.40 2.33
C PRO A 108 4.26 -11.27 1.12
N LEU A 109 3.76 -10.07 0.83
CA LEU A 109 2.96 -9.79 -0.37
C LEU A 109 3.77 -10.01 -1.65
N MET A 110 4.98 -9.46 -1.72
CA MET A 110 5.89 -9.61 -2.87
C MET A 110 6.29 -11.07 -3.09
N TYR A 111 6.64 -11.79 -2.03
CA TYR A 111 6.93 -13.22 -2.11
C TYR A 111 5.73 -14.00 -2.69
N ARG A 112 4.52 -13.68 -2.23
CA ARG A 112 3.30 -14.35 -2.69
C ARG A 112 2.98 -14.05 -4.15
N ILE A 113 3.19 -12.82 -4.60
CA ILE A 113 3.01 -12.40 -6.00
C ILE A 113 4.03 -13.11 -6.91
N LEU A 114 5.30 -13.11 -6.52
CA LEU A 114 6.39 -13.59 -7.38
C LEU A 114 6.49 -15.12 -7.43
N PHE A 115 6.16 -15.82 -6.34
CA PHE A 115 6.46 -17.24 -6.20
C PHE A 115 5.24 -18.16 -6.04
N ARG A 116 3.99 -17.64 -6.02
CA ARG A 116 2.78 -18.49 -5.90
C ARG A 116 1.72 -18.19 -6.96
N PRO A 117 1.41 -19.15 -7.87
CA PRO A 117 0.48 -18.95 -8.99
C PRO A 117 -1.00 -18.81 -8.59
N ALA A 118 -1.38 -19.06 -7.33
CA ALA A 118 -2.74 -18.85 -6.83
C ALA A 118 -3.07 -17.38 -6.47
N GLY A 119 -2.10 -16.47 -6.56
CA GLY A 119 -2.31 -15.03 -6.32
C GLY A 119 -2.45 -14.62 -4.85
N LEU A 120 -2.64 -13.31 -4.66
CA LEU A 120 -3.02 -12.66 -3.41
C LEU A 120 -4.52 -12.78 -3.19
N ASP A 121 -4.94 -13.12 -1.97
CA ASP A 121 -6.34 -13.02 -1.56
C ASP A 121 -6.52 -11.97 -0.46
N THR A 122 -7.74 -11.43 -0.36
CA THR A 122 -8.08 -10.34 0.56
C THR A 122 -7.97 -10.75 2.02
N ALA A 123 -8.15 -12.04 2.34
CA ALA A 123 -8.06 -12.55 3.71
C ALA A 123 -6.60 -12.51 4.20
N TYR A 124 -5.67 -12.94 3.35
CA TYR A 124 -4.24 -12.88 3.60
C TYR A 124 -3.74 -11.43 3.75
N THR A 125 -4.11 -10.54 2.83
CA THR A 125 -3.74 -9.12 2.93
C THR A 125 -4.27 -8.50 4.22
N ARG A 126 -5.52 -8.81 4.60
CA ARG A 126 -6.13 -8.32 5.85
C ARG A 126 -5.40 -8.84 7.08
N GLN A 127 -4.97 -10.10 7.06
CA GLN A 127 -4.21 -10.70 8.16
C GLN A 127 -2.85 -10.03 8.35
N LEU A 128 -2.13 -9.72 7.26
CA LEU A 128 -0.85 -9.01 7.33
C LEU A 128 -1.01 -7.60 7.90
N VAL A 129 -2.05 -6.87 7.48
CA VAL A 129 -2.34 -5.53 7.99
C VAL A 129 -2.79 -5.56 9.45
N ALA A 130 -3.60 -6.54 9.86
CA ALA A 130 -4.01 -6.68 11.26
C ALA A 130 -2.80 -6.94 12.18
N GLY A 131 -1.88 -7.82 11.78
CA GLY A 131 -0.65 -8.08 12.54
C GLY A 131 0.35 -6.90 12.59
N LEU A 132 0.21 -5.92 11.70
CA LEU A 132 0.96 -4.66 11.76
C LEU A 132 0.36 -3.69 12.78
N LEU A 133 -0.97 -3.63 12.89
CA LEU A 133 -1.68 -2.67 13.75
C LEU A 133 -1.81 -3.13 15.21
N ASP A 134 -1.78 -4.43 15.47
CA ASP A 134 -1.87 -5.00 16.83
C ASP A 134 -0.63 -4.80 17.71
N THR A 135 0.41 -4.08 17.24
CA THR A 135 1.47 -3.62 18.13
C THR A 135 0.98 -2.45 18.97
N THR A 136 0.30 -2.78 20.07
CA THR A 136 0.33 -1.93 21.26
C THR A 136 1.81 -1.74 21.61
N PRO A 137 2.32 -0.52 21.86
CA PRO A 137 3.69 -0.35 22.29
C PRO A 137 3.83 -1.13 23.60
N GLU A 138 4.61 -2.20 23.57
CA GLU A 138 5.00 -2.93 24.76
C GLU A 138 5.69 -1.90 25.65
N ALA A 139 4.96 -1.47 26.68
CA ALA A 139 5.44 -0.53 27.67
C ALA A 139 6.81 -1.02 28.11
N ALA A 140 7.83 -0.19 27.89
CA ALA A 140 9.14 -0.35 28.49
C ALA A 140 8.89 -0.54 29.98
N THR A 141 8.93 -1.80 30.42
CA THR A 141 8.79 -2.15 31.81
C THR A 141 10.04 -1.62 32.46
N ASP A 142 9.84 -0.52 33.17
CA ASP A 142 10.72 0.01 34.18
C ASP A 142 11.19 -1.14 35.09
N ALA A 143 12.43 -1.53 34.88
CA ALA A 143 13.20 -2.34 35.80
C ALA A 143 14.47 -1.55 36.12
N GLY A 144 14.33 -0.43 36.83
CA GLY A 144 15.44 0.12 37.59
C GLY A 144 15.92 -0.92 38.61
N PRO A 145 17.21 -1.28 38.65
CA PRO A 145 17.73 -2.05 39.76
C PRO A 145 18.06 -1.07 40.89
N GLY A 146 17.10 -0.87 41.78
CA GLY A 146 17.39 -0.40 43.13
C GLY A 146 17.95 -1.55 43.97
N GLY A 147 19.11 -1.31 44.59
CA GLY A 147 19.45 -1.92 45.87
C GLY A 147 20.53 -3.01 45.87
N SER A 148 21.75 -2.61 46.22
CA SER A 148 22.48 -3.27 47.32
C SER A 148 23.61 -2.38 47.82
N GLU A 149 23.30 -1.58 48.85
CA GLU A 149 24.25 -1.28 49.93
C GLU A 149 24.75 -2.60 50.53
N THR A 150 26.06 -2.79 50.69
CA THR A 150 26.69 -3.05 52.01
C THR A 150 28.22 -3.14 51.91
N SER A 151 28.90 -2.33 52.75
CA SER A 151 30.05 -2.67 53.61
C SER A 151 31.36 -3.18 52.96
N GLY A 152 32.56 -2.66 53.23
CA GLY A 152 33.03 -1.78 54.29
C GLY A 152 34.56 -1.92 54.45
N ARG A 153 35.16 -0.87 55.02
CA ARG A 153 36.48 -0.76 55.69
C ARG A 153 37.76 -0.81 54.86
#